data_AF-A0A953S4N4-F1
#
_entry.id   AF-A0A953S4N4-F1
#
_cell.length_a   1.000
_cell.length_b   1.000
_cell.length_c   1.000
_cell.angle_alpha   90.00
_cell.angle_beta   90.00
_cell.angle_gamma   90.00
#
_symmetry.space_group_name_H-M   'P 1'
#
loop_
_entity.id
_entity.type
_entity.pdbx_description
1 polymer ?
#
loop_
_entity_poly.entity_id
_entity_poly.type
_entity_poly.pdbx_seq_one_letter_code
_entity_poly.pdbx_strand_id
1 'polypeptide(L)'
;MAGALVQNPGMNSNEGRASEANSQIAVSGSAPEVNVPVVAEPDVILLAEDESLTPAERAWLDSLGPDGPKLLREAGELVSRMGTILTQAAEAFQSEQLPQLEELERHAKVFNARAKDSPFPWVRDFVGGGQLVVSSMVHYGRGHRLIGAWRHERAKDEMRISSGQLEEGLKLLCEALAALPSFSDFGRIKQEMAVFTNMLRVYVPLFTATAKRADLEKQLLLGRVDAYVQGVQALAQELTAASEGILATGSEHAEVLKASGVLAGLADMLSERVDAIEELQRGRARDIYVAPVGDKIFIIHGHAEDKWRELRTLLEERLKLKDRVVVLKEEASQSKTVIEKFEEFANQCTYAVALVTPDDVVTNEEAKYGQARPNVLFEIGWFYGRFGPRRLLILKRKGTLLPSDLGGVVACEFIDAVKECAIDIEGELRAARVIA
;
A
#
# COMPACT_ATOMS: atom_id res chain seq x y z
N MET A 1 -53.62 57.07 -8.26
CA MET A 1 -53.92 55.62 -8.13
C MET A 1 -53.31 55.15 -6.82
N ALA A 2 -54.07 54.35 -6.08
CA ALA A 2 -53.78 53.80 -4.75
C ALA A 2 -52.36 53.19 -4.62
N GLY A 3 -51.73 53.06 -3.45
CA GLY A 3 -52.14 53.21 -2.06
C GLY A 3 -50.97 52.86 -1.14
N ALA A 4 -51.14 53.15 0.14
CA ALA A 4 -50.17 53.19 1.24
C ALA A 4 -49.36 51.90 1.56
N LEU A 5 -48.11 52.14 1.99
CA LEU A 5 -47.42 51.67 3.22
C LEU A 5 -48.05 50.52 4.05
N VAL A 6 -47.25 49.50 4.40
CA VAL A 6 -47.11 48.93 5.76
C VAL A 6 -45.72 48.26 5.98
N GLN A 7 -44.92 48.88 6.87
CA GLN A 7 -44.02 48.40 7.96
C GLN A 7 -43.16 47.10 7.88
N ASN A 8 -41.81 47.29 7.99
CA ASN A 8 -40.81 46.82 9.01
C ASN A 8 -40.81 45.36 9.58
N PRO A 9 -39.74 44.88 10.27
CA PRO A 9 -38.27 44.94 10.07
C PRO A 9 -37.57 43.56 10.31
N GLY A 10 -36.23 43.45 10.17
CA GLY A 10 -35.45 42.48 10.96
C GLY A 10 -34.47 41.56 10.22
N MET A 11 -33.19 41.66 10.64
CA MET A 11 -32.03 40.79 10.40
C MET A 11 -32.32 39.29 10.25
N ASN A 12 -31.66 38.64 9.29
CA ASN A 12 -30.73 37.53 9.62
C ASN A 12 -29.79 37.16 8.46
N SER A 13 -28.64 36.65 8.87
CA SER A 13 -27.44 36.22 8.17
C SER A 13 -27.66 35.42 6.89
N ASN A 14 -26.94 35.83 5.83
CA ASN A 14 -26.82 35.12 4.57
C ASN A 14 -25.55 34.25 4.61
N GLU A 15 -25.61 33.10 5.29
CA GLU A 15 -24.65 32.02 5.09
C GLU A 15 -25.18 31.10 3.98
N GLY A 16 -24.64 31.29 2.79
CA GLY A 16 -24.94 30.46 1.64
C GLY A 16 -23.98 29.26 1.53
N ARG A 17 -24.59 28.07 1.39
CA ARG A 17 -24.06 26.83 0.79
C ARG A 17 -23.11 25.96 1.62
N ALA A 18 -23.71 25.11 2.45
CA ALA A 18 -23.35 23.70 2.54
C ALA A 18 -24.65 22.87 2.60
N SER A 19 -25.12 22.38 1.45
CA SER A 19 -26.26 21.47 1.44
C SER A 19 -25.77 20.06 1.76
N GLU A 20 -26.21 19.59 2.93
CA GLU A 20 -26.26 18.19 3.32
C GLU A 20 -26.88 17.33 2.21
N ALA A 21 -26.07 16.45 1.62
CA ALA A 21 -26.54 15.28 0.91
C ALA A 21 -26.07 14.06 1.69
N ASN A 22 -26.69 13.83 2.85
CA ASN A 22 -26.56 12.60 3.60
C ASN A 22 -27.97 12.12 3.95
N SER A 23 -28.60 11.42 3.01
CA SER A 23 -29.86 10.73 3.23
C SER A 23 -29.82 9.34 2.57
N GLN A 24 -29.64 8.35 3.44
CA GLN A 24 -30.39 7.10 3.41
C GLN A 24 -30.37 6.30 2.09
N ILE A 25 -29.33 5.51 1.90
CA ILE A 25 -29.50 4.23 1.18
C ILE A 25 -30.13 3.27 2.18
N ALA A 26 -31.40 2.94 1.92
CA ALA A 26 -32.17 1.97 2.66
C ALA A 26 -31.43 0.62 2.73
N VAL A 27 -31.21 0.14 3.94
CA VAL A 27 -30.84 -1.25 4.24
C VAL A 27 -32.09 -2.10 3.98
N SER A 28 -32.32 -2.49 2.74
CA SER A 28 -33.26 -3.54 2.39
C SER A 28 -32.80 -4.27 1.13
N GLY A 29 -31.69 -4.99 1.28
CA GLY A 29 -31.35 -6.12 0.42
C GLY A 29 -30.92 -7.23 1.35
N SER A 30 -31.73 -8.28 1.47
CA SER A 30 -31.21 -9.57 1.94
C SER A 30 -29.96 -9.85 1.09
N ALA A 31 -28.83 -10.14 1.74
CA ALA A 31 -27.63 -10.57 1.03
C ALA A 31 -28.04 -11.69 0.05
N PRO A 32 -27.51 -11.72 -1.19
CA PRO A 32 -27.78 -12.83 -2.08
C PRO A 32 -27.42 -14.12 -1.32
N GLU A 33 -28.37 -15.04 -1.18
CA GLU A 33 -28.10 -16.34 -0.57
C GLU A 33 -26.93 -16.96 -1.32
N VAL A 34 -25.82 -17.17 -0.62
CA VAL A 34 -24.68 -17.91 -1.17
C VAL A 34 -25.17 -19.33 -1.32
N ASN A 35 -25.52 -19.70 -2.55
CA ASN A 35 -25.86 -21.06 -2.90
C ASN A 35 -24.55 -21.87 -2.87
N VAL A 36 -24.14 -22.31 -1.68
CA VAL A 36 -23.11 -23.34 -1.54
C VAL A 36 -23.70 -24.54 -2.27
N PRO A 37 -23.22 -24.89 -3.48
CA PRO A 37 -23.82 -25.96 -4.23
C PRO A 37 -23.87 -27.18 -3.33
N VAL A 38 -25.02 -27.86 -3.31
CA VAL A 38 -25.06 -29.21 -2.79
C VAL A 38 -24.07 -29.96 -3.65
N VAL A 39 -22.84 -30.13 -3.15
CA VAL A 39 -21.88 -31.05 -3.74
C VAL A 39 -22.68 -32.33 -3.86
N ALA A 40 -22.86 -32.82 -5.10
CA ALA A 40 -23.48 -34.11 -5.34
C ALA A 40 -22.85 -35.02 -4.29
N GLU A 41 -23.69 -35.67 -3.46
CA GLU A 41 -23.21 -36.61 -2.45
C GLU A 41 -22.05 -37.32 -3.12
N PRO A 42 -20.79 -37.17 -2.64
CA PRO A 42 -19.73 -37.93 -3.25
C PRO A 42 -20.30 -39.34 -3.30
N ASP A 43 -20.22 -40.00 -4.46
CA ASP A 43 -20.56 -41.40 -4.54
C ASP A 43 -19.58 -42.11 -3.61
N VAL A 44 -19.82 -42.00 -2.30
CA VAL A 44 -19.44 -42.89 -1.24
C VAL A 44 -20.37 -44.06 -1.51
N ILE A 45 -20.10 -44.70 -2.67
CA ILE A 45 -20.35 -46.11 -2.89
C ILE A 45 -20.02 -46.71 -1.55
N LEU A 46 -21.04 -47.33 -0.96
CA LEU A 46 -20.95 -47.95 0.34
C LEU A 46 -19.58 -48.64 0.41
N LEU A 47 -18.61 -48.08 1.14
CA LEU A 47 -17.29 -48.71 1.28
C LEU A 47 -17.45 -50.13 1.86
N ALA A 48 -18.59 -50.41 2.49
CA ALA A 48 -19.04 -51.74 2.89
C ALA A 48 -19.24 -52.73 1.71
N GLU A 49 -19.62 -52.25 0.52
CA GLU A 49 -19.97 -53.07 -0.65
C GLU A 49 -18.91 -53.01 -1.77
N ASP A 50 -17.85 -52.21 -1.62
CA ASP A 50 -16.79 -52.11 -2.61
C ASP A 50 -15.88 -53.36 -2.59
N GLU A 51 -16.07 -54.26 -3.57
CA GLU A 51 -15.28 -55.48 -3.74
C GLU A 51 -13.81 -55.22 -4.12
N SER A 52 -13.46 -53.98 -4.47
CA SER A 52 -12.07 -53.59 -4.82
C SER A 52 -11.16 -53.34 -3.61
N LEU A 53 -11.71 -53.36 -2.39
CA LEU A 53 -10.94 -53.10 -1.17
C LEU A 53 -9.94 -54.21 -0.87
N THR A 54 -8.72 -53.82 -0.47
CA THR A 54 -7.70 -54.78 -0.04
C THR A 54 -8.09 -55.41 1.31
N PRO A 55 -7.55 -56.60 1.65
CA PRO A 55 -7.84 -57.23 2.95
C PRO A 55 -7.49 -56.35 4.16
N ALA A 56 -6.45 -55.52 4.06
CA ALA A 56 -6.06 -54.59 5.12
C ALA A 56 -7.08 -53.45 5.29
N GLU A 57 -7.62 -52.94 4.19
CA GLU A 57 -8.64 -51.90 4.17
C GLU A 57 -9.96 -52.39 4.74
N ARG A 58 -10.34 -53.63 4.40
CA ARG A 58 -11.52 -54.29 4.96
C ARG A 58 -11.37 -54.54 6.45
N ALA A 59 -10.21 -55.03 6.89
CA ALA A 59 -9.92 -55.22 8.32
C ALA A 59 -9.95 -53.89 9.11
N TRP A 60 -9.48 -52.79 8.53
CA TRP A 60 -9.57 -51.48 9.13
C TRP A 60 -11.02 -50.96 9.19
N LEU A 61 -11.79 -51.09 8.10
CA LEU A 61 -13.22 -50.75 8.07
C LEU A 61 -14.01 -51.56 9.12
N ASP A 62 -13.74 -52.85 9.22
CA ASP A 62 -14.37 -53.74 10.22
C ASP A 62 -13.98 -53.34 11.65
N SER A 63 -12.76 -52.80 11.86
CA SER A 63 -12.31 -52.32 13.18
C SER A 63 -13.08 -51.11 13.69
N LEU A 64 -13.73 -50.36 12.81
CA LEU A 64 -14.61 -49.23 13.17
C LEU A 64 -15.97 -49.70 13.70
N GLY A 65 -16.25 -51.00 13.64
CA GLY A 65 -17.50 -51.59 14.07
C GLY A 65 -18.62 -51.45 13.03
N PRO A 66 -19.83 -51.94 13.36
CA PRO A 66 -20.95 -52.05 12.41
C PRO A 66 -21.42 -50.70 11.85
N ASP A 67 -21.22 -49.59 12.58
CA ASP A 67 -21.57 -48.24 12.13
C ASP A 67 -20.42 -47.53 11.39
N GLY A 68 -19.24 -48.14 11.30
CA GLY A 68 -18.02 -47.55 10.72
C GLY A 68 -18.20 -46.96 9.32
N PRO A 69 -18.81 -47.69 8.35
CA PRO A 69 -19.05 -47.17 7.01
C PRO A 69 -19.94 -45.92 6.98
N LYS A 70 -20.93 -45.85 7.88
CA LYS A 70 -21.82 -44.69 8.02
C LYS A 70 -21.06 -43.48 8.58
N LEU A 71 -20.27 -43.68 9.64
CA LEU A 71 -19.45 -42.63 10.24
C LEU A 71 -18.41 -42.07 9.26
N LEU A 72 -17.84 -42.91 8.39
CA LEU A 72 -16.91 -42.46 7.35
C LEU A 72 -17.59 -41.65 6.25
N ARG A 73 -18.81 -42.01 5.85
CA ARG A 73 -19.60 -41.20 4.92
C ARG A 73 -19.85 -39.81 5.49
N GLU A 74 -20.32 -39.74 6.74
CA GLU A 74 -20.57 -38.47 7.44
C GLU A 74 -19.29 -37.62 7.56
N ALA A 75 -18.14 -38.25 7.85
CA ALA A 75 -16.84 -37.59 7.88
C ALA A 75 -16.45 -37.00 6.51
N GLY A 76 -16.61 -37.78 5.42
CA GLY A 76 -16.32 -37.33 4.07
C GLY A 76 -17.18 -36.14 3.63
N GLU A 77 -18.47 -36.15 3.98
CA GLU A 77 -19.38 -35.02 3.70
C GLU A 77 -18.96 -33.73 4.41
N LEU A 78 -18.58 -33.83 5.69
CA LEU A 78 -18.11 -32.68 6.47
C LEU A 78 -16.85 -32.05 5.86
N VAL A 79 -15.89 -32.90 5.46
CA VAL A 79 -14.62 -32.47 4.86
C VAL A 79 -14.85 -31.85 3.49
N SER A 80 -15.63 -32.50 2.62
CA SER A 80 -15.94 -31.99 1.28
C SER A 80 -16.62 -30.62 1.31
N ARG A 81 -17.63 -30.47 2.19
CA ARG A 81 -18.34 -29.19 2.35
C ARG A 81 -17.45 -28.09 2.90
N MET A 82 -16.62 -28.37 3.91
CA MET A 82 -15.68 -27.37 4.42
C MET A 82 -14.65 -26.98 3.35
N GLY A 83 -14.18 -27.93 2.54
CA GLY A 83 -13.32 -27.65 1.39
C GLY A 83 -13.96 -26.65 0.41
N THR A 84 -15.24 -26.84 0.09
CA THR A 84 -16.01 -25.92 -0.78
C THR A 84 -16.15 -24.53 -0.17
N ILE A 85 -16.48 -24.45 1.12
CA ILE A 85 -16.59 -23.16 1.83
C ILE A 85 -15.27 -22.40 1.79
N LEU A 86 -14.14 -23.09 2.02
CA LEU A 86 -12.82 -22.47 1.95
C LEU A 86 -12.50 -21.96 0.53
N THR A 87 -12.87 -22.68 -0.53
CA THR A 87 -12.65 -22.22 -1.91
C THR A 87 -13.46 -20.95 -2.16
N GLN A 88 -14.75 -20.97 -1.84
CA GLN A 88 -15.63 -19.82 -2.03
C GLN A 88 -15.21 -18.62 -1.17
N ALA A 89 -14.69 -18.87 0.03
CA ALA A 89 -14.16 -17.81 0.88
C ALA A 89 -12.92 -17.18 0.25
N ALA A 90 -12.02 -17.99 -0.33
CA ALA A 90 -10.87 -17.49 -1.06
C ALA A 90 -11.28 -16.60 -2.26
N GLU A 91 -12.25 -17.04 -3.05
CA GLU A 91 -12.79 -16.27 -4.19
C GLU A 91 -13.45 -14.96 -3.76
N ALA A 92 -14.30 -15.00 -2.72
CA ALA A 92 -14.97 -13.82 -2.19
C ALA A 92 -13.97 -12.83 -1.56
N PHE A 93 -12.91 -13.33 -0.94
CA PHE A 93 -11.82 -12.52 -0.42
C PHE A 93 -11.03 -11.84 -1.54
N GLN A 94 -10.67 -12.59 -2.58
CA GLN A 94 -10.02 -12.04 -3.77
C GLN A 94 -10.88 -10.96 -4.44
N SER A 95 -12.19 -11.17 -4.51
CA SER A 95 -13.13 -10.23 -5.13
C SER A 95 -13.59 -9.11 -4.18
N GLU A 96 -13.04 -9.03 -2.96
CA GLU A 96 -13.37 -8.06 -1.90
C GLU A 96 -14.87 -8.03 -1.49
N GLN A 97 -15.56 -9.17 -1.63
CA GLN A 97 -17.00 -9.33 -1.36
C GLN A 97 -17.28 -9.69 0.11
N LEU A 98 -16.99 -8.75 1.02
CA LEU A 98 -17.16 -8.94 2.47
C LEU A 98 -18.53 -9.52 2.90
N PRO A 99 -19.69 -9.09 2.35
CA PRO A 99 -20.98 -9.67 2.74
C PRO A 99 -21.08 -11.19 2.47
N GLN A 100 -20.46 -11.67 1.39
CA GLN A 100 -20.43 -13.10 1.09
C GLN A 100 -19.50 -13.86 2.02
N LEU A 101 -18.34 -13.28 2.37
CA LEU A 101 -17.46 -13.85 3.38
C LEU A 101 -18.16 -14.01 4.74
N GLU A 102 -18.94 -13.01 5.15
CA GLU A 102 -19.71 -13.05 6.40
C GLU A 102 -20.83 -14.11 6.39
N GLU A 103 -21.36 -14.45 5.22
CA GLU A 103 -22.30 -15.56 5.05
C GLU A 103 -21.59 -16.91 5.14
N LEU A 104 -20.47 -17.06 4.44
CA LEU A 104 -19.64 -18.26 4.48
C LEU A 104 -19.10 -18.56 5.88
N GLU A 105 -18.76 -17.53 6.64
CA GLU A 105 -18.36 -17.68 8.06
C GLU A 105 -19.51 -18.25 8.91
N ARG A 106 -20.76 -17.83 8.65
CA ARG A 106 -21.94 -18.37 9.33
C ARG A 106 -22.14 -19.83 8.98
N HIS A 107 -22.00 -20.21 7.71
CA HIS A 107 -22.05 -21.61 7.30
C HIS A 107 -20.94 -22.43 7.97
N ALA A 108 -19.69 -21.96 7.95
CA ALA A 108 -18.56 -22.64 8.59
C ALA A 108 -18.80 -22.90 10.08
N LYS A 109 -19.40 -21.94 10.82
CA LYS A 109 -19.77 -22.10 12.24
C LYS A 109 -20.79 -23.21 12.46
N VAL A 110 -21.79 -23.34 11.59
CA VAL A 110 -22.79 -24.42 11.68
C VAL A 110 -22.14 -25.78 11.44
N PHE A 111 -21.24 -25.88 10.46
CA PHE A 111 -20.51 -27.13 10.20
C PHE A 111 -19.56 -27.51 11.34
N ASN A 112 -18.83 -26.53 11.91
CA ASN A 112 -17.94 -26.78 13.04
C ASN A 112 -18.70 -27.34 14.26
N ALA A 113 -19.91 -26.83 14.54
CA ALA A 113 -20.75 -27.37 15.59
C ALA A 113 -21.12 -28.85 15.37
N ARG A 114 -21.36 -29.26 14.12
CA ARG A 114 -21.63 -30.67 13.78
C ARG A 114 -20.37 -31.54 13.85
N ALA A 115 -19.23 -31.01 13.44
CA ALA A 115 -17.97 -31.75 13.43
C ALA A 115 -17.41 -31.98 14.83
N LYS A 116 -17.75 -31.14 15.82
CA LYS A 116 -17.24 -31.21 17.19
C LYS A 116 -17.38 -32.59 17.83
N ASP A 117 -18.46 -33.30 17.52
CA ASP A 117 -18.76 -34.63 18.07
C ASP A 117 -18.25 -35.77 17.17
N SER A 118 -17.48 -35.46 16.12
CA SER A 118 -16.91 -36.48 15.24
C SER A 118 -15.98 -37.40 16.02
N PRO A 119 -16.09 -38.74 15.82
CA PRO A 119 -15.17 -39.70 16.43
C PRO A 119 -13.76 -39.60 15.85
N PHE A 120 -13.58 -38.91 14.71
CA PHE A 120 -12.30 -38.77 14.02
C PHE A 120 -11.63 -37.43 14.37
N PRO A 121 -10.48 -37.42 15.08
CA PRO A 121 -9.79 -36.18 15.43
C PRO A 121 -9.46 -35.30 14.21
N TRP A 122 -8.95 -35.91 13.14
CA TRP A 122 -8.59 -35.20 11.91
C TRP A 122 -9.78 -34.46 11.24
N VAL A 123 -11.01 -34.95 11.41
CA VAL A 123 -12.22 -34.26 10.93
C VAL A 123 -12.49 -33.01 11.75
N ARG A 124 -12.36 -33.12 13.08
CA ARG A 124 -12.54 -31.98 14.01
C ARG A 124 -11.52 -30.88 13.71
N ASP A 125 -10.26 -31.29 13.55
CA ASP A 125 -9.15 -30.37 13.31
C ASP A 125 -9.28 -29.69 11.94
N PHE A 126 -9.69 -30.43 10.91
CA PHE A 126 -9.91 -29.85 9.58
C PHE A 126 -11.06 -28.83 9.56
N VAL A 127 -12.23 -29.21 10.09
CA VAL A 127 -13.41 -28.34 10.09
C VAL A 127 -13.20 -27.14 11.02
N GLY A 128 -12.59 -27.34 12.19
CA GLY A 128 -12.23 -26.27 13.11
C GLY A 128 -11.22 -25.30 12.51
N GLY A 129 -10.13 -25.83 11.93
CA GLY A 129 -9.13 -25.02 11.25
C GLY A 129 -9.71 -24.22 10.09
N GLY A 130 -10.52 -24.85 9.24
CA GLY A 130 -11.20 -24.15 8.15
C GLY A 130 -12.10 -23.01 8.63
N GLN A 131 -12.88 -23.23 9.70
CA GLN A 131 -13.75 -22.19 10.27
C GLN A 131 -12.97 -21.00 10.84
N LEU A 132 -11.82 -21.25 11.49
CA LEU A 132 -10.94 -20.18 11.97
C LEU A 132 -10.38 -19.34 10.82
N VAL A 133 -10.00 -20.00 9.73
CA VAL A 133 -9.48 -19.30 8.57
C VAL A 133 -10.54 -18.42 7.90
N VAL A 134 -11.75 -18.93 7.68
CA VAL A 134 -12.85 -18.12 7.12
C VAL A 134 -13.14 -16.91 8.01
N SER A 135 -13.11 -17.09 9.33
CA SER A 135 -13.28 -15.99 10.30
C SER A 135 -12.15 -14.96 10.18
N SER A 136 -10.90 -15.40 10.05
CA SER A 136 -9.75 -14.52 9.81
C SER A 136 -9.93 -13.68 8.55
N MET A 137 -10.38 -14.26 7.43
CA MET A 137 -10.63 -13.53 6.17
C MET A 137 -11.70 -12.43 6.33
N VAL A 138 -12.76 -12.69 7.11
CA VAL A 138 -13.79 -11.69 7.45
C VAL A 138 -13.18 -10.54 8.24
N HIS A 139 -12.43 -10.84 9.30
CA HIS A 139 -11.76 -9.83 10.13
C HIS A 139 -10.77 -9.00 9.32
N TYR A 140 -10.02 -9.62 8.43
CA TYR A 140 -9.14 -8.91 7.49
C TYR A 140 -9.92 -7.95 6.60
N GLY A 141 -10.98 -8.43 5.93
CA GLY A 141 -11.81 -7.60 5.05
C GLY A 141 -12.44 -6.40 5.77
N ARG A 142 -12.85 -6.58 7.04
CA ARG A 142 -13.30 -5.48 7.90
C ARG A 142 -12.18 -4.48 8.19
N GLY A 143 -11.01 -4.96 8.60
CA GLY A 143 -9.84 -4.13 8.86
C GLY A 143 -9.47 -3.26 7.66
N HIS A 144 -9.44 -3.85 6.46
CA HIS A 144 -9.16 -3.15 5.21
C HIS A 144 -10.18 -2.04 4.91
N ARG A 145 -11.49 -2.33 5.02
CA ARG A 145 -12.54 -1.31 4.86
C ARG A 145 -12.42 -0.19 5.89
N LEU A 146 -12.03 -0.51 7.12
CA LEU A 146 -11.80 0.49 8.17
C LEU A 146 -10.62 1.40 7.87
N ILE A 147 -9.56 0.88 7.22
CA ILE A 147 -8.45 1.71 6.72
C ILE A 147 -8.96 2.68 5.66
N GLY A 148 -9.74 2.19 4.69
CA GLY A 148 -10.37 3.06 3.68
C GLY A 148 -11.26 4.15 4.29
N ALA A 149 -11.89 3.84 5.43
CA ALA A 149 -12.70 4.78 6.22
C ALA A 149 -11.91 5.54 7.31
N TRP A 150 -10.57 5.44 7.33
CA TRP A 150 -9.65 6.11 8.27
C TRP A 150 -9.91 5.83 9.77
N ARG A 151 -10.29 4.60 10.13
CA ARG A 151 -10.54 4.16 11.51
C ARG A 151 -9.39 3.32 12.08
N HIS A 152 -8.23 3.96 12.25
CA HIS A 152 -6.94 3.31 12.52
C HIS A 152 -6.93 2.29 13.68
N GLU A 153 -7.39 2.64 14.88
CA GLU A 153 -7.29 1.70 16.03
C GLU A 153 -8.16 0.45 15.84
N ARG A 154 -9.40 0.63 15.38
CA ARG A 154 -10.28 -0.50 15.12
C ARG A 154 -9.75 -1.39 13.98
N ALA A 155 -9.14 -0.79 12.97
CA ALA A 155 -8.50 -1.54 11.90
C ALA A 155 -7.34 -2.42 12.42
N LYS A 156 -6.53 -1.89 13.33
CA LYS A 156 -5.44 -2.65 13.97
C LYS A 156 -5.98 -3.84 14.75
N ASP A 157 -7.06 -3.65 15.50
CA ASP A 157 -7.67 -4.74 16.30
C ASP A 157 -8.21 -5.85 15.40
N GLU A 158 -8.94 -5.51 14.34
CA GLU A 158 -9.46 -6.49 13.36
C GLU A 158 -8.32 -7.27 12.68
N MET A 159 -7.25 -6.57 12.27
CA MET A 159 -6.07 -7.22 11.67
C MET A 159 -5.33 -8.13 12.65
N ARG A 160 -5.27 -7.75 13.93
CA ARG A 160 -4.66 -8.58 14.98
C ARG A 160 -5.45 -9.85 15.22
N ILE A 161 -6.78 -9.77 15.27
CA ILE A 161 -7.67 -10.94 15.40
C ILE A 161 -7.45 -11.88 14.22
N SER A 162 -7.43 -11.33 13.00
CA SER A 162 -7.13 -12.09 11.79
C SER A 162 -5.83 -12.88 11.91
N SER A 163 -4.73 -12.25 12.31
CA SER A 163 -3.43 -12.92 12.44
C SER A 163 -3.47 -14.10 13.42
N GLY A 164 -4.03 -13.89 14.61
CA GLY A 164 -4.07 -14.93 15.65
C GLY A 164 -4.94 -16.13 15.26
N GLN A 165 -6.15 -15.87 14.74
CA GLN A 165 -7.05 -16.94 14.29
C GLN A 165 -6.47 -17.71 13.11
N LEU A 166 -5.75 -17.04 12.22
CA LEU A 166 -5.14 -17.68 11.07
C LEU A 166 -4.01 -18.63 11.47
N GLU A 167 -3.12 -18.20 12.37
CA GLU A 167 -2.03 -19.05 12.89
C GLU A 167 -2.58 -20.32 13.55
N GLU A 168 -3.63 -20.17 14.37
CA GLU A 168 -4.30 -21.30 15.02
C GLU A 168 -5.00 -22.20 13.99
N GLY A 169 -5.70 -21.62 13.00
CA GLY A 169 -6.34 -22.35 11.92
C GLY A 169 -5.34 -23.17 11.10
N LEU A 170 -4.23 -22.58 10.70
CA LEU A 170 -3.15 -23.25 9.96
C LEU A 170 -2.54 -24.39 10.77
N LYS A 171 -2.33 -24.19 12.07
CA LYS A 171 -1.84 -25.24 12.97
C LYS A 171 -2.80 -26.45 12.97
N LEU A 172 -4.11 -26.23 13.15
CA LEU A 172 -5.10 -27.31 13.16
C LEU A 172 -5.18 -28.03 11.81
N LEU A 173 -5.09 -27.30 10.69
CA LEU A 173 -5.06 -27.92 9.36
C LEU A 173 -3.81 -28.81 9.16
N CYS A 174 -2.65 -28.39 9.67
CA CYS A 174 -1.42 -29.20 9.67
C CYS A 174 -1.54 -30.43 10.57
N GLU A 175 -2.16 -30.29 11.74
CA GLU A 175 -2.42 -31.40 12.66
C GLU A 175 -3.40 -32.42 12.04
N ALA A 176 -4.46 -31.95 11.39
CA ALA A 176 -5.39 -32.78 10.63
C ALA A 176 -4.66 -33.61 9.56
N LEU A 177 -3.74 -32.98 8.81
CA LEU A 177 -2.88 -33.66 7.83
C LEU A 177 -2.00 -34.73 8.47
N ALA A 178 -1.35 -34.40 9.58
CA ALA A 178 -0.44 -35.32 10.27
C ALA A 178 -1.18 -36.49 10.93
N ALA A 179 -2.44 -36.27 11.31
CA ALA A 179 -3.30 -37.26 11.96
C ALA A 179 -3.94 -38.26 10.98
N LEU A 180 -3.83 -38.05 9.67
CA LEU A 180 -4.21 -39.03 8.64
C LEU A 180 -3.17 -40.16 8.63
N PRO A 181 -3.44 -41.34 9.24
CA PRO A 181 -2.49 -42.42 9.27
C PRO A 181 -2.52 -43.12 7.90
N SER A 182 -1.46 -42.98 7.10
CA SER A 182 -1.16 -43.84 5.95
C SER A 182 -2.37 -44.35 5.12
N PHE A 183 -3.27 -43.47 4.68
CA PHE A 183 -4.30 -43.80 3.67
C PHE A 183 -3.71 -44.02 2.26
N SER A 184 -2.40 -44.17 2.14
CA SER A 184 -1.67 -44.43 0.90
C SER A 184 -2.12 -45.70 0.18
N ASP A 185 -2.77 -46.61 0.90
CA ASP A 185 -3.18 -47.93 0.44
C ASP A 185 -4.60 -47.95 -0.12
N PHE A 186 -5.52 -47.13 0.42
CA PHE A 186 -6.92 -47.05 -0.02
C PHE A 186 -7.05 -46.30 -1.35
N GLY A 187 -7.13 -47.01 -2.48
CA GLY A 187 -7.08 -46.43 -3.83
C GLY A 187 -8.01 -45.22 -4.09
N ARG A 188 -9.24 -45.23 -3.55
CA ARG A 188 -10.22 -44.15 -3.71
C ARG A 188 -10.10 -43.05 -2.66
N ILE A 189 -9.80 -43.41 -1.41
CA ILE A 189 -9.48 -42.42 -0.34
C ILE A 189 -8.19 -41.67 -0.69
N LYS A 190 -7.25 -42.31 -1.39
CA LYS A 190 -6.03 -41.68 -1.91
C LYS A 190 -6.31 -40.57 -2.91
N GLN A 191 -7.35 -40.69 -3.75
CA GLN A 191 -7.77 -39.62 -4.66
C GLN A 191 -8.37 -38.44 -3.89
N GLU A 192 -9.33 -38.70 -3.00
CA GLU A 192 -9.95 -37.66 -2.15
C GLU A 192 -8.91 -36.98 -1.21
N MET A 193 -7.97 -37.74 -0.68
CA MET A 193 -6.86 -37.23 0.14
C MET A 193 -5.80 -36.49 -0.68
N ALA A 194 -5.60 -36.85 -1.95
CA ALA A 194 -4.74 -36.07 -2.84
C ALA A 194 -5.38 -34.69 -3.12
N VAL A 195 -6.69 -34.63 -3.31
CA VAL A 195 -7.44 -33.37 -3.42
C VAL A 195 -7.27 -32.57 -2.14
N PHE A 196 -7.51 -33.17 -0.98
CA PHE A 196 -7.35 -32.53 0.33
C PHE A 196 -5.94 -31.99 0.56
N THR A 197 -4.92 -32.79 0.25
CA THR A 197 -3.50 -32.41 0.38
C THR A 197 -3.15 -31.27 -0.57
N ASN A 198 -3.63 -31.32 -1.81
CA ASN A 198 -3.40 -30.27 -2.79
C ASN A 198 -4.14 -28.97 -2.43
N MET A 199 -5.36 -29.08 -1.87
CA MET A 199 -6.10 -27.93 -1.35
C MET A 199 -5.34 -27.26 -0.20
N LEU A 200 -4.75 -28.03 0.72
CA LEU A 200 -3.92 -27.48 1.79
C LEU A 200 -2.62 -26.85 1.28
N ARG A 201 -2.05 -27.37 0.19
CA ARG A 201 -0.94 -26.70 -0.52
C ARG A 201 -1.33 -25.38 -1.15
N VAL A 202 -2.61 -25.14 -1.47
CA VAL A 202 -3.12 -23.84 -1.91
C VAL A 202 -3.35 -22.92 -0.71
N TYR A 203 -4.02 -23.45 0.30
CA TYR A 203 -4.51 -22.69 1.44
C TYR A 203 -3.38 -22.13 2.30
N VAL A 204 -2.32 -22.91 2.55
CA VAL A 204 -1.19 -22.44 3.37
C VAL A 204 -0.54 -21.18 2.76
N PRO A 205 -0.12 -21.15 1.48
CA PRO A 205 0.37 -19.94 0.84
C PRO A 205 -0.64 -18.79 0.82
N LEU A 206 -1.91 -19.07 0.48
CA LEU A 206 -2.97 -18.07 0.39
C LEU A 206 -3.15 -17.30 1.72
N PHE A 207 -3.21 -18.06 2.80
CA PHE A 207 -3.44 -17.52 4.12
C PHE A 207 -2.18 -16.84 4.65
N THR A 208 -1.01 -17.45 4.48
CA THR A 208 0.28 -16.80 4.80
C THR A 208 0.42 -15.45 4.09
N ALA A 209 0.02 -15.40 2.82
CA ALA A 209 0.05 -14.18 2.04
C ALA A 209 -0.92 -13.11 2.56
N THR A 210 -2.12 -13.53 2.96
CA THR A 210 -3.09 -12.63 3.59
C THR A 210 -2.51 -11.97 4.84
N ALA A 211 -1.85 -12.74 5.72
CA ALA A 211 -1.20 -12.20 6.91
C ALA A 211 -0.07 -11.21 6.55
N LYS A 212 0.85 -11.61 5.67
CA LYS A 212 1.95 -10.76 5.20
C LYS A 212 1.43 -9.45 4.58
N ARG A 213 0.33 -9.51 3.81
CA ARG A 213 -0.29 -8.34 3.20
C ARG A 213 -0.75 -7.31 4.24
N ALA A 214 -1.32 -7.72 5.38
CA ALA A 214 -1.72 -6.79 6.44
C ALA A 214 -0.52 -6.01 7.00
N ASP A 215 0.57 -6.72 7.29
CA ASP A 215 1.79 -6.10 7.81
C ASP A 215 2.41 -5.11 6.82
N LEU A 216 2.33 -5.43 5.53
CA LEU A 216 2.75 -4.54 4.46
C LEU A 216 1.84 -3.31 4.40
N GLU A 217 0.52 -3.47 4.40
CA GLU A 217 -0.40 -2.34 4.41
C GLU A 217 -0.18 -1.41 5.60
N LYS A 218 0.19 -1.95 6.76
CA LYS A 218 0.64 -1.16 7.91
C LYS A 218 1.91 -0.34 7.60
N GLN A 219 2.89 -0.88 6.88
CA GLN A 219 4.06 -0.09 6.45
C GLN A 219 3.66 1.08 5.55
N LEU A 220 2.72 0.86 4.63
CA LEU A 220 2.21 1.92 3.76
C LEU A 220 1.55 3.04 4.58
N LEU A 221 0.73 2.70 5.58
CA LEU A 221 0.10 3.66 6.48
C LEU A 221 1.11 4.45 7.33
N LEU A 222 2.25 3.83 7.67
CA LEU A 222 3.34 4.49 8.38
C LEU A 222 4.23 5.35 7.46
N GLY A 223 3.85 5.52 6.18
CA GLY A 223 4.60 6.31 5.20
C GLY A 223 5.87 5.62 4.68
N ARG A 224 6.09 4.34 5.00
CA ARG A 224 7.25 3.56 4.56
C ARG A 224 6.98 2.91 3.20
N VAL A 225 6.83 3.76 2.19
CA VAL A 225 6.38 3.33 0.85
C VAL A 225 7.34 2.33 0.20
N ASP A 226 8.66 2.53 0.32
CA ASP A 226 9.64 1.62 -0.30
C ASP A 226 9.58 0.21 0.33
N ALA A 227 9.42 0.14 1.66
CA ALA A 227 9.27 -1.13 2.38
C ALA A 227 7.96 -1.84 2.00
N TYR A 228 6.89 -1.08 1.77
CA TYR A 228 5.64 -1.62 1.24
C TYR A 228 5.83 -2.20 -0.16
N VAL A 229 6.39 -1.42 -1.09
CA VAL A 229 6.59 -1.82 -2.49
C VAL A 229 7.42 -3.10 -2.58
N GLN A 230 8.59 -3.12 -1.94
CA GLN A 230 9.48 -4.29 -1.96
C GLN A 230 8.82 -5.53 -1.36
N GLY A 231 8.13 -5.37 -0.23
CA GLY A 231 7.49 -6.49 0.44
C GLY A 231 6.28 -7.04 -0.33
N VAL A 232 5.51 -6.18 -1.00
CA VAL A 232 4.40 -6.63 -1.85
C VAL A 232 4.91 -7.34 -3.10
N GLN A 233 5.98 -6.86 -3.73
CA GLN A 233 6.63 -7.53 -4.85
C GLN A 233 7.14 -8.93 -4.47
N ALA A 234 7.82 -9.05 -3.33
CA ALA A 234 8.28 -10.34 -2.82
C ALA A 234 7.10 -11.28 -2.54
N LEU A 235 6.02 -10.75 -1.96
CA LEU A 235 4.83 -11.54 -1.67
C LEU A 235 4.12 -12.03 -2.95
N ALA A 236 4.02 -11.18 -3.97
CA ALA A 236 3.47 -11.57 -5.26
C ALA A 236 4.29 -12.71 -5.89
N GLN A 237 5.62 -12.64 -5.84
CA GLN A 237 6.51 -13.71 -6.33
C GLN A 237 6.30 -15.03 -5.57
N GLU A 238 6.17 -14.98 -4.25
CA GLU A 238 5.88 -16.17 -3.44
C GLU A 238 4.55 -16.82 -3.84
N LEU A 239 3.51 -16.01 -4.07
CA LEU A 239 2.18 -16.47 -4.51
C LEU A 239 2.22 -17.09 -5.91
N THR A 240 2.93 -16.47 -6.85
CA THR A 240 3.14 -17.03 -8.20
C THR A 240 3.84 -18.39 -8.13
N ALA A 241 4.94 -18.48 -7.38
CA ALA A 241 5.69 -19.72 -7.21
C ALA A 241 4.85 -20.82 -6.54
N ALA A 242 4.01 -20.45 -5.56
CA ALA A 242 3.08 -21.38 -4.94
C ALA A 242 2.04 -21.90 -5.93
N SER A 243 1.46 -21.03 -6.76
CA SER A 243 0.50 -21.42 -7.79
C SER A 243 1.13 -22.37 -8.82
N GLU A 244 2.31 -22.03 -9.35
CA GLU A 244 3.07 -22.86 -10.30
C GLU A 244 3.42 -24.23 -9.70
N GLY A 245 3.84 -24.26 -8.43
CA GLY A 245 4.15 -25.51 -7.72
C GLY A 245 2.95 -26.45 -7.60
N ILE A 246 1.73 -25.90 -7.51
CA ILE A 246 0.48 -26.66 -7.46
C ILE A 246 0.13 -27.20 -8.85
N LEU A 247 0.25 -26.38 -9.89
CA LEU A 247 0.06 -26.84 -11.27
C LEU A 247 1.04 -27.95 -11.65
N ALA A 248 2.29 -27.87 -11.17
CA ALA A 248 3.31 -28.89 -11.38
C ALA A 248 2.99 -30.25 -10.74
N THR A 249 2.01 -30.33 -9.83
CA THR A 249 1.56 -31.62 -9.27
C THR A 249 0.80 -32.49 -10.27
N GLY A 250 0.34 -31.91 -11.38
CA GLY A 250 -0.47 -32.61 -12.39
C GLY A 250 -1.90 -32.92 -11.94
N SER A 251 -2.41 -32.24 -10.90
CA SER A 251 -3.77 -32.45 -10.40
C SER A 251 -4.84 -32.01 -11.42
N GLU A 252 -5.72 -32.92 -11.81
CA GLU A 252 -6.88 -32.63 -12.69
C GLU A 252 -8.13 -32.16 -11.91
N HIS A 253 -8.06 -32.11 -10.57
CA HIS A 253 -9.20 -31.78 -9.74
C HIS A 253 -9.61 -30.30 -9.88
N ALA A 254 -10.88 -30.06 -10.27
CA ALA A 254 -11.39 -28.73 -10.58
C ALA A 254 -11.21 -27.72 -9.45
N GLU A 255 -11.47 -28.11 -8.20
CA GLU A 255 -11.33 -27.20 -7.05
C GLU A 255 -9.87 -26.81 -6.76
N VAL A 256 -8.92 -27.72 -6.98
CA VAL A 256 -7.48 -27.44 -6.81
C VAL A 256 -7.01 -26.45 -7.87
N LEU A 257 -7.45 -26.64 -9.12
CA LEU A 257 -7.13 -25.74 -10.24
C LEU A 257 -7.74 -24.35 -10.02
N LYS A 258 -9.00 -24.26 -9.58
CA LYS A 258 -9.63 -22.99 -9.21
C LYS A 258 -8.83 -22.28 -8.12
N ALA A 259 -8.49 -22.98 -7.04
CA ALA A 259 -7.81 -22.41 -5.90
C ALA A 259 -6.37 -21.96 -6.26
N SER A 260 -5.66 -22.68 -7.15
CA SER A 260 -4.40 -22.21 -7.74
C SER A 260 -4.58 -20.94 -8.57
N GLY A 261 -5.67 -20.82 -9.32
CA GLY A 261 -6.06 -19.58 -10.01
C GLY A 261 -6.25 -18.40 -9.08
N VAL A 262 -6.81 -18.61 -7.88
CA VAL A 262 -6.97 -17.56 -6.86
C VAL A 262 -5.61 -17.04 -6.39
N LEU A 263 -4.61 -17.91 -6.18
CA LEU A 263 -3.24 -17.49 -5.81
C LEU A 263 -2.61 -16.61 -6.90
N ALA A 264 -2.73 -17.02 -8.17
CA ALA A 264 -2.19 -16.28 -9.29
C ALA A 264 -2.86 -14.91 -9.42
N GLY A 265 -4.20 -14.85 -9.37
CA GLY A 265 -4.93 -13.59 -9.46
C GLY A 265 -4.67 -12.64 -8.28
N LEU A 266 -4.37 -13.16 -7.08
CA LEU A 266 -3.91 -12.34 -5.96
C LEU A 266 -2.51 -11.77 -6.20
N ALA A 267 -1.59 -12.56 -6.77
CA ALA A 267 -0.26 -12.08 -7.14
C ALA A 267 -0.34 -10.95 -8.17
N ASP A 268 -1.20 -11.10 -9.18
CA ASP A 268 -1.43 -10.09 -10.22
C ASP A 268 -2.01 -8.81 -9.61
N MET A 269 -3.06 -8.92 -8.79
CA MET A 269 -3.66 -7.77 -8.09
C MET A 269 -2.64 -7.02 -7.23
N LEU A 270 -1.79 -7.74 -6.50
CA LEU A 270 -0.74 -7.14 -5.67
C LEU A 270 0.30 -6.41 -6.52
N SER A 271 0.66 -6.97 -7.67
CA SER A 271 1.60 -6.37 -8.62
C SER A 271 1.03 -5.10 -9.25
N GLU A 272 -0.22 -5.13 -9.73
CA GLU A 272 -0.93 -3.94 -10.24
C GLU A 272 -1.00 -2.81 -9.21
N ARG A 273 -1.23 -3.17 -7.94
CA ARG A 273 -1.30 -2.19 -6.84
C ARG A 273 0.06 -1.55 -6.56
N VAL A 274 1.16 -2.29 -6.71
CA VAL A 274 2.52 -1.72 -6.63
C VAL A 274 2.75 -0.75 -7.78
N ASP A 275 2.43 -1.16 -9.02
CA ASP A 275 2.60 -0.34 -10.21
C ASP A 275 1.87 1.01 -10.07
N ALA A 276 0.62 0.98 -9.58
CA ALA A 276 -0.16 2.19 -9.31
C ALA A 276 0.50 3.12 -8.28
N ILE A 277 1.06 2.57 -7.19
CA ILE A 277 1.72 3.39 -6.16
C ILE A 277 3.03 3.98 -6.67
N GLU A 278 3.82 3.21 -7.40
CA GLU A 278 5.04 3.72 -8.02
C GLU A 278 4.74 4.80 -9.06
N GLU A 279 3.67 4.66 -9.84
CA GLU A 279 3.20 5.69 -10.76
C GLU A 279 2.79 6.98 -10.02
N LEU A 280 2.06 6.86 -8.90
CA LEU A 280 1.72 8.00 -8.04
C LEU A 280 2.97 8.67 -7.44
N GLN A 281 4.00 7.90 -7.08
CA GLN A 281 5.28 8.46 -6.63
C GLN A 281 5.99 9.23 -7.76
N ARG A 282 5.98 8.69 -8.99
CA ARG A 282 6.53 9.36 -10.17
C ARG A 282 5.74 10.62 -10.55
N GLY A 283 4.41 10.59 -10.40
CA GLY A 283 3.49 11.70 -10.69
C GLY A 283 3.61 12.85 -9.68
N ARG A 284 3.63 12.57 -8.37
CA ARG A 284 3.81 13.60 -7.33
C ARG A 284 5.11 14.40 -7.48
N ALA A 285 6.18 13.81 -8.02
CA ALA A 285 7.41 14.53 -8.31
C ALA A 285 7.28 15.50 -9.50
N ARG A 286 6.31 15.30 -10.39
CA ARG A 286 6.04 16.15 -11.56
C ARG A 286 4.98 17.23 -11.30
N ASP A 287 4.00 16.97 -10.44
CA ASP A 287 2.84 17.86 -10.26
C ASP A 287 3.02 18.97 -9.22
N ILE A 288 4.02 18.87 -8.32
CA ILE A 288 4.27 19.91 -7.29
C ILE A 288 5.04 21.10 -7.87
N TYR A 289 5.91 20.86 -8.87
CA TYR A 289 6.84 21.86 -9.38
C TYR A 289 6.52 22.20 -10.83
N VAL A 290 6.51 23.50 -11.14
CA VAL A 290 6.31 23.99 -12.49
C VAL A 290 7.61 23.83 -13.29
N ALA A 291 7.51 23.29 -14.50
CA ALA A 291 8.66 23.22 -15.39
C ALA A 291 9.11 24.65 -15.76
N PRO A 292 10.39 25.00 -15.58
CA PRO A 292 10.86 26.32 -15.99
C PRO A 292 10.78 26.47 -17.51
N VAL A 293 10.31 27.63 -17.95
CA VAL A 293 10.11 27.95 -19.38
C VAL A 293 11.23 28.80 -19.97
N GLY A 294 12.05 29.44 -19.13
CA GLY A 294 13.20 30.22 -19.56
C GLY A 294 14.50 29.42 -19.59
N ASP A 295 15.59 30.13 -19.85
CA ASP A 295 16.95 29.57 -19.98
C ASP A 295 17.99 30.30 -19.12
N LYS A 296 17.58 31.35 -18.38
CA LYS A 296 18.44 32.19 -17.56
C LYS A 296 18.76 31.55 -16.20
N ILE A 297 19.79 32.08 -15.53
CA ILE A 297 20.23 31.72 -14.19
C ILE A 297 20.06 32.96 -13.30
N PHE A 298 19.26 32.83 -12.27
CA PHE A 298 19.04 33.89 -11.30
C PHE A 298 20.10 33.84 -10.20
N ILE A 299 20.76 34.95 -9.91
CA ILE A 299 21.62 35.07 -8.72
C ILE A 299 20.80 35.70 -7.60
N ILE A 300 20.45 34.88 -6.61
CA ILE A 300 19.87 35.36 -5.36
C ILE A 300 21.05 35.79 -4.48
N HIS A 301 21.03 37.02 -3.97
CA HIS A 301 22.11 37.54 -3.14
C HIS A 301 21.61 38.56 -2.11
N GLY A 302 22.36 38.71 -1.03
CA GLY A 302 22.15 39.79 -0.08
C GLY A 302 23.13 40.94 -0.29
N HIS A 303 23.79 41.40 0.77
CA HIS A 303 24.57 42.63 0.81
C HIS A 303 26.05 42.48 0.40
N ALA A 304 26.59 41.25 0.39
CA ALA A 304 27.99 40.99 0.02
C ALA A 304 28.27 41.25 -1.47
N GLU A 305 28.54 42.50 -1.84
CA GLU A 305 28.71 42.90 -3.24
C GLU A 305 29.89 42.28 -3.96
N ASP A 306 31.01 42.13 -3.26
CA ASP A 306 32.20 41.48 -3.79
C ASP A 306 31.90 40.02 -4.19
N LYS A 307 31.08 39.33 -3.39
CA LYS A 307 30.79 37.90 -3.57
C LYS A 307 29.83 37.61 -4.72
N TRP A 308 28.72 38.34 -4.85
CA TRP A 308 27.79 38.07 -5.97
C TRP A 308 28.39 38.54 -7.31
N ARG A 309 29.24 39.56 -7.31
CA ARG A 309 30.01 39.96 -8.50
C ARG A 309 31.02 38.89 -8.90
N GLU A 310 31.73 38.30 -7.93
CA GLU A 310 32.64 37.17 -8.19
C GLU A 310 31.88 35.98 -8.80
N LEU A 311 30.73 35.62 -8.22
CA LEU A 311 29.86 34.56 -8.75
C LEU A 311 29.41 34.87 -10.18
N ARG A 312 28.99 36.11 -10.44
CA ARG A 312 28.60 36.55 -11.78
C ARG A 312 29.74 36.41 -12.77
N THR A 313 30.93 36.94 -12.46
CA THR A 313 32.11 36.84 -13.33
C THR A 313 32.42 35.37 -13.64
N LEU A 314 32.31 34.48 -12.65
CA LEU A 314 32.49 33.05 -12.86
C LEU A 314 31.47 32.47 -13.85
N LEU A 315 30.18 32.76 -13.68
CA LEU A 315 29.13 32.29 -14.58
C LEU A 315 29.30 32.86 -16.00
N GLU A 316 29.56 34.16 -16.12
CA GLU A 316 29.65 34.84 -17.42
C GLU A 316 30.95 34.51 -18.18
N GLU A 317 32.10 34.57 -17.53
CA GLU A 317 33.41 34.49 -18.20
C GLU A 317 33.95 33.07 -18.26
N ARG A 318 33.86 32.32 -17.15
CA ARG A 318 34.38 30.95 -17.09
C ARG A 318 33.40 29.98 -17.75
N LEU A 319 32.12 30.08 -17.43
CA LEU A 319 31.08 29.17 -17.93
C LEU A 319 30.39 29.65 -19.21
N LYS A 320 30.75 30.84 -19.71
CA LYS A 320 30.27 31.41 -20.98
C LYS A 320 28.75 31.67 -21.00
N LEU A 321 28.20 32.14 -19.88
CA LEU A 321 26.76 32.36 -19.68
C LEU A 321 26.36 33.84 -19.67
N LYS A 322 27.12 34.71 -20.33
CA LYS A 322 26.98 36.17 -20.25
C LYS A 322 25.55 36.69 -20.40
N ASP A 323 24.81 36.22 -21.41
CA ASP A 323 23.44 36.71 -21.68
C ASP A 323 22.35 35.95 -20.91
N ARG A 324 22.77 35.01 -20.05
CA ARG A 324 21.88 34.13 -19.28
C ARG A 324 21.88 34.45 -17.79
N VAL A 325 22.71 35.36 -17.28
CA VAL A 325 22.74 35.69 -15.85
C VAL A 325 21.81 36.85 -15.53
N VAL A 326 21.00 36.69 -14.48
CA VAL A 326 20.10 37.72 -13.98
C VAL A 326 20.47 38.10 -12.55
N VAL A 327 20.66 39.40 -12.32
CA VAL A 327 20.87 39.99 -10.99
C VAL A 327 19.82 41.08 -10.79
N LEU A 328 18.82 40.83 -9.93
CA LEU A 328 17.64 41.69 -9.80
C LEU A 328 17.98 43.17 -9.52
N LYS A 329 19.08 43.42 -8.79
CA LYS A 329 19.54 44.78 -8.45
C LYS A 329 19.91 45.62 -9.67
N GLU A 330 20.34 44.99 -10.76
CA GLU A 330 20.80 45.67 -11.97
C GLU A 330 19.70 45.84 -13.04
N GLU A 331 18.62 45.09 -12.92
CA GLU A 331 17.52 45.15 -13.87
C GLU A 331 16.69 46.44 -13.71
N ALA A 332 16.06 46.91 -14.79
CA ALA A 332 15.17 48.06 -14.72
C ALA A 332 13.88 47.72 -13.93
N SER A 333 13.50 48.55 -12.96
CA SER A 333 12.32 48.28 -12.13
C SER A 333 10.98 48.56 -12.82
N GLN A 334 10.95 49.40 -13.87
CA GLN A 334 9.73 49.71 -14.65
C GLN A 334 8.50 50.08 -13.79
N SER A 335 8.72 50.81 -12.69
CA SER A 335 7.67 51.17 -11.70
C SER A 335 6.94 49.99 -11.03
N LYS A 336 7.47 48.76 -11.15
CA LYS A 336 6.97 47.56 -10.48
C LYS A 336 7.42 47.55 -9.02
N THR A 337 6.62 46.92 -8.16
CA THR A 337 7.05 46.57 -6.81
C THR A 337 8.22 45.59 -6.86
N VAL A 338 8.98 45.48 -5.76
CA VAL A 338 10.13 44.57 -5.69
C VAL A 338 9.71 43.12 -5.96
N ILE A 339 8.54 42.70 -5.47
CA ILE A 339 8.03 41.33 -5.67
C ILE A 339 7.60 41.09 -7.12
N GLU A 340 6.89 42.03 -7.76
CA GLU A 340 6.50 41.90 -9.17
C GLU A 340 7.72 41.83 -10.09
N LYS A 341 8.72 42.69 -9.81
CA LYS A 341 10.00 42.66 -10.52
C LYS A 341 10.71 41.32 -10.32
N PHE A 342 10.80 40.83 -9.09
CA PHE A 342 11.40 39.53 -8.80
C PHE A 342 10.72 38.42 -9.58
N GLU A 343 9.39 38.31 -9.52
CA GLU A 343 8.64 37.24 -10.18
C GLU A 343 8.79 37.28 -11.71
N GLU A 344 8.76 38.46 -12.32
CA GLU A 344 8.96 38.60 -13.77
C GLU A 344 10.31 38.04 -14.23
N PHE A 345 11.39 38.39 -13.54
CA PHE A 345 12.73 37.95 -13.90
C PHE A 345 13.00 36.51 -13.46
N ALA A 346 12.47 36.07 -12.32
CA ALA A 346 12.55 34.69 -11.85
C ALA A 346 11.84 33.72 -12.80
N ASN A 347 10.69 34.11 -13.38
CA ASN A 347 9.97 33.30 -14.37
C ASN A 347 10.72 33.15 -15.70
N GLN A 348 11.71 34.00 -16.00
CA GLN A 348 12.60 33.84 -17.17
C GLN A 348 13.78 32.88 -16.90
N CYS A 349 13.92 32.38 -15.67
CA CYS A 349 15.05 31.56 -15.27
C CYS A 349 14.71 30.08 -15.29
N THR A 350 15.72 29.28 -15.61
CA THR A 350 15.70 27.81 -15.55
C THR A 350 16.38 27.26 -14.31
N TYR A 351 17.18 28.11 -13.65
CA TYR A 351 17.97 27.74 -12.50
C TYR A 351 18.22 28.96 -11.62
N ALA A 352 18.49 28.76 -10.34
CA ALA A 352 18.96 29.80 -9.43
C ALA A 352 20.20 29.36 -8.68
N VAL A 353 21.10 30.31 -8.43
CA VAL A 353 22.23 30.16 -7.52
C VAL A 353 22.05 31.15 -6.39
N ALA A 354 21.81 30.63 -5.19
CA ALA A 354 21.61 31.43 -3.99
C ALA A 354 22.91 31.59 -3.22
N LEU A 355 23.38 32.83 -3.16
CA LEU A 355 24.55 33.21 -2.39
C LEU A 355 24.12 33.61 -0.97
N VAL A 356 24.49 32.76 -0.01
CA VAL A 356 24.12 32.89 1.39
C VAL A 356 25.31 33.36 2.20
N THR A 357 25.30 34.64 2.58
CA THR A 357 26.30 35.31 3.41
C THR A 357 25.68 35.82 4.72
N PRO A 358 26.49 36.00 5.79
CA PRO A 358 25.99 36.44 7.10
C PRO A 358 25.74 37.96 7.11
N ASP A 359 24.78 38.41 6.30
CA ASP A 359 24.53 39.83 6.03
C ASP A 359 23.78 40.55 7.16
N ASP A 360 22.88 39.83 7.82
CA ASP A 360 22.07 40.36 8.92
C ASP A 360 22.55 39.76 10.25
N VAL A 361 22.51 40.55 11.31
CA VAL A 361 22.92 40.10 12.65
C VAL A 361 21.68 39.91 13.52
N VAL A 362 21.50 38.69 14.02
CA VAL A 362 20.48 38.38 15.02
C VAL A 362 21.11 38.41 16.39
N THR A 363 20.41 39.05 17.33
CA THR A 363 20.74 39.00 18.75
C THR A 363 19.52 38.44 19.47
N ASN A 364 19.67 37.28 20.11
CA ASN A 364 18.70 36.75 21.06
C ASN A 364 19.33 36.72 22.47
N GLU A 365 18.57 36.31 23.49
CA GLU A 365 19.03 36.31 24.89
C GLU A 365 20.28 35.44 25.13
N GLU A 366 20.56 34.49 24.22
CA GLU A 366 21.60 33.47 24.38
C GLU A 366 22.83 33.68 23.47
N ALA A 367 22.68 34.37 22.32
CA ALA A 367 23.76 34.54 21.33
C ALA A 367 23.57 35.73 20.37
N LYS A 368 24.70 36.17 19.82
CA LYS A 368 24.77 37.09 18.66
C LYS A 368 25.41 36.36 17.49
N TYR A 369 24.69 36.18 16.41
CA TYR A 369 25.17 35.46 15.22
C TYR A 369 24.75 36.14 13.92
N GLY A 370 25.54 35.92 12.87
CA GLY A 370 25.20 36.36 11.52
C GLY A 370 24.30 35.35 10.82
N GLN A 371 23.25 35.84 10.17
CA GLN A 371 22.31 35.03 9.40
C GLN A 371 22.24 35.51 7.95
N ALA A 372 21.72 34.63 7.10
CA ALA A 372 21.28 35.00 5.76
C ALA A 372 20.22 36.11 5.83
N ARG A 373 20.27 37.05 4.89
CA ARG A 373 19.22 38.05 4.76
C ARG A 373 17.85 37.38 4.57
N PRO A 374 16.77 37.79 5.27
CA PRO A 374 15.44 37.17 5.13
C PRO A 374 14.92 37.13 3.70
N ASN A 375 15.19 38.16 2.89
CA ASN A 375 14.80 38.18 1.47
C ASN A 375 15.50 37.05 0.67
N VAL A 376 16.77 36.75 0.96
CA VAL A 376 17.48 35.64 0.33
C VAL A 376 16.80 34.31 0.65
N LEU A 377 16.36 34.11 1.90
CA LEU A 377 15.63 32.91 2.30
C LEU A 377 14.24 32.83 1.65
N PHE A 378 13.55 33.96 1.50
CA PHE A 378 12.28 34.04 0.79
C PHE A 378 12.43 33.66 -0.69
N GLU A 379 13.43 34.21 -1.38
CA GLU A 379 13.70 33.92 -2.78
C GLU A 379 14.14 32.45 -2.99
N ILE A 380 14.94 31.90 -2.06
CA ILE A 380 15.25 30.46 -1.99
C ILE A 380 13.95 29.65 -1.91
N GLY A 381 13.07 30.00 -0.98
CA GLY A 381 11.78 29.32 -0.80
C GLY A 381 10.91 29.39 -2.06
N TRP A 382 10.89 30.53 -2.75
CA TRP A 382 10.14 30.69 -4.00
C TRP A 382 10.67 29.75 -5.09
N PHE A 383 11.98 29.73 -5.35
CA PHE A 383 12.58 28.86 -6.36
C PHE A 383 12.45 27.38 -5.99
N TYR A 384 12.67 27.04 -4.71
CA TYR A 384 12.53 25.69 -4.18
C TYR A 384 11.09 25.19 -4.32
N GLY A 385 10.10 26.02 -3.96
CA GLY A 385 8.69 25.67 -4.03
C GLY A 385 8.12 25.67 -5.46
N ARG A 386 8.61 26.56 -6.33
CA ARG A 386 8.10 26.71 -7.70
C ARG A 386 8.74 25.75 -8.68
N PHE A 387 10.07 25.65 -8.72
CA PHE A 387 10.83 24.87 -9.71
C PHE A 387 11.48 23.62 -9.12
N GLY A 388 11.38 23.42 -7.81
CA GLY A 388 11.89 22.26 -7.10
C GLY A 388 13.36 22.38 -6.70
N PRO A 389 13.82 21.52 -5.78
CA PRO A 389 15.19 21.55 -5.25
C PRO A 389 16.26 21.33 -6.34
N ARG A 390 15.94 20.60 -7.41
CA ARG A 390 16.89 20.29 -8.49
C ARG A 390 17.20 21.50 -9.40
N ARG A 391 16.53 22.63 -9.21
CA ARG A 391 16.70 23.86 -9.99
C ARG A 391 17.29 25.00 -9.16
N LEU A 392 17.87 24.69 -8.00
CA LEU A 392 18.45 25.63 -7.07
C LEU A 392 19.77 25.10 -6.52
N LEU A 393 20.83 25.90 -6.61
CA LEU A 393 22.09 25.68 -5.91
C LEU A 393 22.20 26.66 -4.74
N ILE A 394 22.46 26.16 -3.53
CA ILE A 394 22.79 27.00 -2.38
C ILE A 394 24.32 27.06 -2.23
N LEU A 395 24.88 28.25 -2.43
CA LEU A 395 26.28 28.57 -2.20
C LEU A 395 26.41 29.37 -0.90
N LYS A 396 26.97 28.78 0.15
CA LYS A 396 26.99 29.37 1.49
C LYS A 396 28.40 29.71 1.94
N ARG A 397 28.58 30.89 2.55
CA ARG A 397 29.82 31.16 3.29
C ARG A 397 29.89 30.28 4.53
N LYS A 398 31.00 29.56 4.70
CA LYS A 398 31.24 28.68 5.84
C LYS A 398 30.94 29.40 7.17
N GLY A 399 30.17 28.75 8.03
CA GLY A 399 29.74 29.30 9.32
C GLY A 399 28.46 30.14 9.29
N THR A 400 27.87 30.43 8.12
CA THR A 400 26.54 31.04 8.05
C THR A 400 25.47 30.01 8.40
N LEU A 401 24.48 30.37 9.21
CA LEU A 401 23.38 29.45 9.56
C LEU A 401 22.27 29.48 8.51
N LEU A 402 21.72 28.29 8.21
CA LEU A 402 20.48 28.12 7.46
C LEU A 402 19.38 27.64 8.43
N PRO A 403 18.10 27.93 8.14
CA PRO A 403 16.97 27.34 8.87
C PRO A 403 17.05 25.81 8.92
N SER A 404 16.57 25.20 10.00
CA SER A 404 16.60 23.73 10.20
C SER A 404 15.91 22.95 9.09
N ASP A 405 14.83 23.51 8.52
CA ASP A 405 14.10 22.90 7.40
C ASP A 405 14.93 22.85 6.11
N LEU A 406 15.96 23.70 5.98
CA LEU A 406 16.96 23.67 4.90
C LEU A 406 18.25 22.93 5.33
N GLY A 407 18.33 22.43 6.57
CA GLY A 407 19.53 21.80 7.13
C GLY A 407 19.92 20.46 6.49
N GLY A 408 19.00 19.82 5.75
CA GLY A 408 19.27 18.60 4.96
C GLY A 408 19.68 18.86 3.51
N VAL A 409 19.64 20.12 3.04
CA VAL A 409 20.05 20.47 1.67
C VAL A 409 21.57 20.56 1.62
N VAL A 410 22.18 19.80 0.71
CA VAL A 410 23.63 19.87 0.47
C VAL A 410 23.95 21.22 -0.15
N ALA A 411 24.67 22.07 0.58
CA ALA A 411 25.14 23.36 0.10
C ALA A 411 26.63 23.28 -0.26
N CYS A 412 27.02 24.01 -1.31
CA CYS A 412 28.42 24.26 -1.61
C CYS A 412 28.93 25.35 -0.67
N GLU A 413 29.98 25.06 0.11
CA GLU A 413 30.54 26.02 1.06
C GLU A 413 31.85 26.63 0.55
N PHE A 414 31.97 27.96 0.65
CA PHE A 414 33.22 28.69 0.43
C PHE A 414 33.67 29.38 1.71
N ILE A 415 34.98 29.60 1.87
CA ILE A 415 35.55 30.29 3.03
C ILE A 415 35.72 31.77 2.73
N ASP A 416 36.52 32.08 1.69
CA ASP A 416 36.92 33.44 1.38
C ASP A 416 36.47 33.89 -0.02
N ALA A 417 36.53 33.01 -1.01
CA ALA A 417 36.27 33.33 -2.41
C ALA A 417 35.28 32.34 -3.05
N VAL A 418 34.31 32.85 -3.81
CA VAL A 418 33.29 32.03 -4.50
C VAL A 418 33.94 31.05 -5.49
N LYS A 419 35.06 31.43 -6.11
CA LYS A 419 35.81 30.58 -7.04
C LYS A 419 36.29 29.25 -6.43
N GLU A 420 36.33 29.12 -5.10
CA GLU A 420 36.63 27.86 -4.41
C GLU A 420 35.63 26.76 -4.80
N CYS A 421 34.38 27.12 -5.08
CA CYS A 421 33.32 26.20 -5.47
C CYS A 421 33.12 26.12 -6.99
N ALA A 422 34.05 26.60 -7.82
CA ALA A 422 33.85 26.70 -9.27
C ALA A 422 33.54 25.35 -9.93
N ILE A 423 34.19 24.27 -9.47
CA ILE A 423 33.99 22.91 -9.98
C ILE A 423 32.61 22.39 -9.58
N ASP A 424 32.22 22.61 -8.32
CA ASP A 424 30.93 22.15 -7.81
C ASP A 424 29.77 22.87 -8.50
N ILE A 425 29.87 24.20 -8.67
CA ILE A 425 28.90 25.00 -9.43
C ILE A 425 28.74 24.45 -10.86
N GLU A 426 29.85 24.16 -11.54
CA GLU A 426 29.82 23.60 -12.89
C GLU A 426 29.17 22.21 -12.92
N GLY A 427 29.49 21.35 -11.95
CA GLY A 427 28.90 20.02 -11.80
C GLY A 427 27.39 20.06 -11.61
N GLU A 428 26.91 20.92 -10.73
CA GLU A 428 25.47 21.09 -10.44
C GLU A 428 24.70 21.63 -11.66
N LEU A 429 25.27 22.60 -12.38
CA LEU A 429 24.66 23.13 -13.60
C LEU A 429 24.60 22.08 -14.73
N ARG A 430 25.62 21.21 -14.86
CA ARG A 430 25.60 20.07 -15.79
C ARG A 430 24.58 19.01 -15.39
N ALA A 431 24.53 18.64 -14.11
CA ALA A 431 23.56 17.67 -13.58
C ALA A 431 22.11 18.14 -13.81
N ALA A 432 21.87 19.44 -13.67
CA ALA A 432 20.59 20.08 -13.97
C ALA A 432 20.34 20.33 -15.47
N ARG A 433 21.28 19.98 -16.35
CA ARG A 433 21.22 20.20 -17.81
C ARG A 433 21.03 21.67 -18.22
N VAL A 434 21.59 22.59 -17.43
CA VAL A 434 21.60 24.03 -17.73
C VAL A 434 22.71 24.37 -18.72
N ILE A 435 23.82 23.63 -18.63
CA ILE A 435 24.97 23.67 -19.53
C ILE A 435 25.27 22.26 -20.04
N ALA A 436 25.87 22.18 -21.23
CA ALA A 436 26.24 20.93 -21.90
C ALA A 436 27.50 20.32 -21.29
#